data_AF-A0A0M8QQX4-F1
#
_entry.id   AF-A0A0M8QQX4-F1
#
_cell.length_a   1.000
_cell.length_b   1.000
_cell.length_c   1.000
_cell.angle_alpha   90.00
_cell.angle_beta   90.00
_cell.angle_gamma   90.00
#
_symmetry.space_group_name_H-M   'P 1'
#
loop_
_entity.id
_entity.type
_entity.pdbx_description
1 polymer ?
#
loop_
_entity_poly.entity_id
_entity_poly.type
_entity_poly.pdbx_seq_one_letter_code
_entity_poly.pdbx_strand_id
1 'polypeptide(L)' 'MGPEAGEGDPQAVYSALCMTCGAEAPASDDSPEHVEIWALKHTGLNPAHRQYKAMVETYWRVTPAEGNPYRELDARGA' A
#
# COMPACT_ATOMS: atom_id res chain seq x y z
N MET A 1 8.17 -15.81 5.51
CA MET A 1 7.72 -14.45 5.13
C MET A 1 6.74 -13.99 6.18
N GLY A 2 6.91 -12.78 6.70
CA GLY A 2 6.04 -12.23 7.75
C GLY A 2 5.92 -10.71 7.61
N PRO A 3 5.00 -10.07 8.36
CA PRO A 3 4.87 -8.62 8.33
C PRO A 3 6.17 -7.95 8.81
N GLU A 4 6.48 -6.80 8.23
CA GLU A 4 7.64 -5.97 8.60
C GLU A 4 7.24 -4.51 8.68
N ALA A 5 6.56 -4.14 9.76
CA ALA A 5 6.55 -2.74 10.18
C ALA A 5 7.62 -2.57 11.25
N GLY A 6 8.53 -1.60 11.10
CA GLY A 6 9.39 -1.17 12.20
C GLY A 6 8.54 -0.63 13.35
N GLU A 7 9.13 -0.50 14.53
CA GLU A 7 8.41 0.10 15.66
C GLU A 7 8.12 1.57 15.36
N GLY A 8 6.82 1.88 15.23
CA GLY A 8 6.33 3.20 14.81
C GLY A 8 5.96 3.32 13.33
N ASP A 9 6.20 2.29 12.51
CA ASP A 9 5.78 2.27 11.10
C ASP A 9 4.31 1.79 10.96
N PRO A 10 3.59 2.28 9.94
CA PRO A 10 2.24 1.80 9.65
C PRO A 10 2.24 0.34 9.20
N GLN A 11 1.19 -0.40 9.58
CA GLN A 11 1.00 -1.78 9.09
C GLN A 11 0.60 -1.79 7.61
N ALA A 12 -0.17 -0.80 7.18
CA ALA A 12 -0.58 -0.62 5.82
C ALA A 12 -0.73 0.86 5.46
N VAL A 13 -0.40 1.19 4.21
CA VAL A 13 -0.69 2.49 3.61
C VAL A 13 -1.82 2.32 2.61
N TYR A 14 -2.88 3.09 2.77
CA TYR A 14 -4.06 3.05 1.92
C TYR A 14 -4.07 4.24 0.96
N SER A 15 -4.43 4.00 -0.30
CA SER A 15 -4.63 5.05 -1.30
C SER A 15 -5.66 4.64 -2.35
N ALA A 16 -6.05 5.57 -3.22
CA ALA A 16 -6.93 5.27 -4.35
C ALA A 16 -6.65 6.18 -5.54
N LEU A 17 -6.86 5.66 -6.75
CA LEU A 17 -6.77 6.39 -8.01
C LEU A 17 -8.15 6.50 -8.65
N CYS A 18 -8.58 7.71 -9.02
CA CYS A 18 -9.77 7.92 -9.84
C CYS A 18 -9.48 7.48 -11.27
N MET A 19 -10.23 6.49 -11.78
CA MET A 19 -9.99 5.93 -13.12
C MET A 19 -10.44 6.85 -14.25
N THR A 20 -11.26 7.87 -13.95
CA THR A 20 -11.74 8.83 -14.95
C THR A 20 -10.74 9.96 -15.21
N CYS A 21 -10.13 10.50 -14.16
CA CYS A 21 -9.28 11.69 -14.26
C CYS A 21 -7.85 11.49 -13.76
N GLY A 22 -7.51 10.32 -13.22
CA GLY A 22 -6.17 10.03 -12.71
C GLY A 22 -5.81 10.73 -11.40
N ALA A 23 -6.76 11.39 -10.72
CA ALA A 23 -6.50 11.99 -9.42
C ALA A 23 -6.27 10.91 -8.36
N GLU A 24 -5.29 11.11 -7.50
CA GLU A 24 -4.95 10.20 -6.41
C GLU A 24 -5.41 10.76 -5.06
N ALA A 25 -5.94 9.87 -4.22
CA ALA A 25 -6.20 10.17 -2.82
C ALA A 25 -4.86 10.37 -2.09
N PRO A 26 -4.77 11.30 -1.14
CA PRO A 26 -3.66 11.31 -0.19
C PRO A 26 -3.54 9.96 0.50
N ALA A 27 -2.32 9.44 0.57
CA ALA A 27 -2.02 8.21 1.29
C ALA A 27 -2.38 8.35 2.77
N SER A 28 -2.91 7.27 3.36
CA SER A 28 -3.37 7.24 4.74
C SER A 28 -2.83 6.00 5.45
N ASP A 29 -2.15 6.22 6.56
CA ASP A 29 -1.54 5.19 7.40
C ASP A 29 -2.60 4.51 8.25
N ASP A 30 -2.70 3.18 8.16
CA ASP A 30 -3.57 2.30 8.96
C ASP A 30 -5.06 2.68 8.98
N SER A 31 -5.49 3.53 8.04
CA SER A 31 -6.78 4.18 8.07
C SER A 31 -7.38 4.26 6.65
N PRO A 32 -8.10 3.21 6.20
CA PRO A 32 -8.76 3.20 4.89
C PRO A 32 -9.88 4.24 4.76
N GLU A 33 -10.51 4.64 5.86
CA GLU A 33 -11.67 5.54 5.87
C GLU A 33 -11.36 6.92 5.26
N HIS A 34 -10.14 7.43 5.40
CA HIS A 34 -9.74 8.70 4.78
C HIS A 34 -9.77 8.62 3.25
N VAL A 35 -9.36 7.48 2.69
CA VAL A 35 -9.37 7.22 1.24
C VAL A 35 -10.80 7.04 0.73
N GLU A 36 -11.65 6.35 1.49
CA GLU A 36 -13.07 6.17 1.17
C GLU A 36 -13.81 7.51 1.18
N ILE A 37 -13.61 8.31 2.21
CA ILE A 37 -14.19 9.66 2.33
C ILE A 37 -13.72 10.54 1.17
N TRP A 38 -12.45 10.44 0.76
CA TRP A 38 -11.95 11.16 -0.41
C TRP A 38 -12.70 10.75 -1.68
N ALA A 39 -12.91 9.45 -1.94
CA ALA A 39 -13.62 8.99 -3.13
C ALA A 39 -15.09 9.44 -3.14
N LEU A 40 -15.76 9.42 -1.99
CA LEU A 40 -17.12 9.93 -1.84
C LEU A 40 -17.19 11.45 -2.13
N LYS A 41 -16.29 12.24 -1.55
CA LYS A 41 -16.21 13.69 -1.79
C LYS A 41 -15.88 13.99 -3.25
N HIS A 42 -14.93 13.26 -3.85
CA HIS A 42 -14.53 13.44 -5.25
C HIS A 42 -15.68 13.16 -6.21
N THR A 43 -16.45 12.10 -5.96
CA THR A 43 -17.68 11.78 -6.71
C THR A 43 -18.75 12.85 -6.51
N GLY A 44 -18.94 13.34 -5.29
CA GLY A 44 -19.90 14.40 -4.98
C GLY A 44 -19.61 15.70 -5.72
N LEU A 45 -18.33 16.05 -5.89
CA LEU A 45 -17.88 17.21 -6.66
C LEU A 45 -17.83 16.95 -8.17
N ASN A 46 -17.68 15.69 -8.58
CA ASN A 46 -17.56 15.26 -9.98
C ASN A 46 -18.48 14.05 -10.26
N PRO A 47 -19.78 14.24 -10.52
CA PRO A 47 -20.76 13.14 -10.56
C PRO A 47 -20.51 12.03 -11.60
N ALA A 48 -19.63 12.28 -12.58
CA ALA A 48 -19.20 11.30 -13.58
C ALA A 48 -18.03 10.41 -13.11
N HIS A 49 -17.31 10.80 -12.07
CA HIS A 49 -16.14 10.07 -11.55
C HIS A 49 -16.61 8.99 -10.57
N ARG A 50 -16.92 7.80 -11.09
CA ARG A 50 -17.57 6.71 -10.32
C ARG A 50 -16.72 5.45 -10.17
N GLN A 51 -15.52 5.43 -10.75
CA GLN A 51 -14.64 4.28 -10.74
C GLN A 51 -13.32 4.66 -10.09
N TYR A 52 -12.91 3.86 -9.11
CA TYR A 52 -11.71 4.06 -8.33
C TYR A 52 -10.94 2.75 -8.22
N LYS A 53 -9.62 2.80 -8.38
CA LYS A 53 -8.73 1.69 -8.06
C LYS A 53 -8.21 1.93 -6.64
N ALA A 54 -8.67 1.11 -5.68
CA ALA A 54 -8.10 1.08 -4.35
C ALA A 54 -6.73 0.41 -4.36
N MET A 55 -5.81 0.90 -3.56
CA MET A 55 -4.45 0.39 -3.40
C MET A 55 -4.13 0.28 -1.91
N VAL A 56 -3.48 -0.81 -1.53
CA VAL A 56 -3.01 -1.06 -0.17
C VAL A 56 -1.58 -1.55 -0.26
N GLU A 57 -0.68 -0.83 0.38
CA GLU A 57 0.73 -1.19 0.47
C GLU A 57 0.99 -1.77 1.85
N THR A 58 1.59 -2.95 1.91
CA THR A 58 1.95 -3.65 3.14
C THR A 58 3.40 -4.07 3.08
N TYR A 59 4.05 -4.11 4.24
CA TYR A 59 5.48 -4.37 4.35
C TYR A 59 5.74 -5.78 4.83
N TRP A 60 6.72 -6.45 4.21
CA TRP A 60 7.00 -7.86 4.47
C TRP A 60 8.50 -8.13 4.52
N ARG A 61 8.92 -8.92 5.52
CA ARG A 61 10.28 -9.48 5.60
C ARG A 61 10.29 -10.94 5.21
N VAL A 62 11.29 -11.33 4.42
CA VAL A 62 11.58 -12.73 4.13
C VAL A 62 12.89 -13.12 4.79
N THR A 63 12.82 -14.08 5.72
CA THR A 63 14.01 -14.74 6.27
C THR A 63 14.25 -16.04 5.50
N PRO A 64 15.41 -16.22 4.85
CA PRO A 64 15.75 -17.48 4.18
C PRO A 64 15.79 -18.66 5.17
N ALA A 65 15.29 -19.82 4.76
CA ALA A 65 15.40 -21.04 5.55
C ALA A 65 16.86 -21.49 5.71
N GLU A 66 17.13 -22.28 6.75
CA GLU A 66 18.39 -23.00 6.88
C GLU A 66 18.59 -23.97 5.69
N GLY A 67 19.79 -23.98 5.12
CA GLY A 67 20.09 -24.78 3.93
C GLY A 67 19.52 -24.26 2.61
N ASN A 68 18.93 -23.06 2.56
CA ASN A 68 18.50 -22.46 1.30
C ASN A 68 19.74 -22.20 0.41
N PRO A 69 19.84 -22.81 -0.80
CA PRO A 69 21.02 -22.67 -1.67
C PRO A 69 21.22 -21.24 -2.20
N TYR A 70 20.19 -20.38 -2.11
CA TYR A 70 20.29 -18.97 -2.47
C TYR A 70 20.70 -18.06 -1.30
N ARG A 71 20.77 -18.59 -0.07
CA ARG A 71 21.13 -17.82 1.15
C ARG A 71 22.54 -17.23 1.10
N GLU A 72 23.48 -17.91 0.43
CA GLU A 72 24.88 -17.49 0.37
C GLU A 72 25.12 -16.37 -0.67
N LEU A 73 24.17 -16.13 -1.59
CA LEU A 73 24.25 -15.02 -2.55
C LEU A 73 23.97 -13.67 -1.88
N ASP A 74 23.11 -13.65 -0.84
CA ASP A 74 22.80 -12.44 -0.07
C ASP A 74 24.02 -11.89 0.69
N ALA A 75 24.96 -12.76 1.10
CA ALA A 75 26.15 -12.39 1.87
C ALA A 75 27.30 -11.78 1.04
N ARG A 76 27.25 -11.87 -0.30
CA ARG A 76 28.30 -11.34 -1.21
C ARG A 76 27.93 -10.01 -1.87
N GLY A 77 26.74 -9.47 -1.57
CA GLY A 77 26.22 -8.23 -2.15
C GLY A 77 26.10 -7.04 -1.18
N ALA A 78 26.58 -7.16 0.06
CA ALA A 78 26.59 -6.09 1.07
C ALA A 78 27.97 -5.44 1.20
#